data_AF-A0A132F587-F1
#
_entry.id   AF-A0A132F587-F1
#
_cell.length_a   1.000
_cell.length_b   1.000
_cell.length_c   1.000
_cell.angle_alpha   90.00
_cell.angle_beta   90.00
_cell.angle_gamma   90.00
#
_symmetry.space_group_name_H-M   'P 1'
#
loop_
_entity.id
_entity.type
_entity.pdbx_description
1 polymer ?
#
loop_
_entity_poly.entity_id
_entity_poly.type
_entity_poly.pdbx_seq_one_letter_code
_entity_poly.pdbx_strand_id
1 'polypeptide(L)'
;MAGAEAVAVPKVLTETDSTPMEQQDGHPVAVERVKLVEYTVNIRSFHPNKKFEPLGFRFHGDARGFSLEESFHPSYLPRQAGKVTSRVWQLYACNLAAGTREKFQDRLRRSKYAASNTSSGPWWASDGAEPYTQKKYQPGGTADANDFEEGHAGEQIAEVTSWYGGKNFAFLGSRLDWNTLHTTVVPTLDTRGRLWIKVERVRRWMDICMLVYGDGFPNCESFIEDPAGNKLFLGTHVRIGTPATHLAGDNKRIMFANVLRVELMLDGTFGSRLWIFTQALGGTPDRRDDYPAIGDMKASPGSPTRRMSDSDPSGWSGVPGDGPPVILPGMDVVSWPADPISKIGDGVSGGFGKPLYISAYEDVGAVWQRLRDSFKRPPATRDATVQTWNDYHLHRDPNGGRAPDSEDLDPSLWKK
;
A
#
# COMPACT_ATOMS: atom_id res chain seq x y z
N MET A 1 -61.68 -3.39 -11.73
CA MET A 1 -60.75 -2.28 -11.45
C MET A 1 -59.69 -2.81 -10.50
N ALA A 2 -58.50 -3.09 -11.03
CA ALA A 2 -57.37 -3.62 -10.25
C ALA A 2 -56.75 -2.48 -9.43
N GLY A 3 -56.46 -2.78 -8.16
CA GLY A 3 -55.93 -1.82 -7.19
C GLY A 3 -54.54 -1.34 -7.56
N ALA A 4 -54.32 -0.04 -7.44
CA ALA A 4 -53.00 0.56 -7.56
C ALA A 4 -52.15 0.13 -6.36
N GLU A 5 -51.01 -0.51 -6.64
CA GLU A 5 -49.97 -0.77 -5.66
C GLU A 5 -49.46 0.54 -5.08
N ALA A 6 -49.46 0.64 -3.74
CA ALA A 6 -48.86 1.75 -3.03
C ALA A 6 -47.34 1.67 -3.21
N VAL A 7 -46.80 2.54 -4.07
CA VAL A 7 -45.37 2.78 -4.20
C VAL A 7 -44.85 3.28 -2.85
N ALA A 8 -43.95 2.52 -2.24
CA ALA A 8 -43.34 2.87 -0.97
C ALA A 8 -42.61 4.22 -1.09
N VAL A 9 -43.06 5.21 -0.32
CA VAL A 9 -42.44 6.53 -0.25
C VAL A 9 -41.02 6.36 0.32
N PRO A 10 -39.96 6.81 -0.36
CA PRO A 10 -38.60 6.74 0.15
C PRO A 10 -38.51 7.43 1.51
N LYS A 11 -37.88 6.75 2.48
CA LYS A 11 -37.70 7.28 3.83
C LYS A 11 -36.80 8.52 3.75
N VAL A 12 -37.40 9.70 3.91
CA VAL A 12 -36.70 11.00 3.94
C VAL A 12 -35.70 10.98 5.10
N LEU A 13 -34.41 11.01 4.78
CA LEU A 13 -33.33 11.14 5.75
C LEU A 13 -32.90 12.61 5.77
N THR A 14 -33.35 13.34 6.79
CA THR A 14 -32.90 14.67 7.24
C THR A 14 -32.72 15.76 6.16
N GLU A 15 -33.67 16.70 6.12
CA GLU A 15 -33.57 17.94 5.35
C GLU A 15 -32.35 18.76 5.81
N THR A 16 -31.62 19.37 4.87
CA THR A 16 -30.56 20.34 5.18
C THR A 16 -30.51 21.36 4.06
N ASP A 17 -30.53 22.64 4.41
CA ASP A 17 -30.46 23.75 3.46
C ASP A 17 -29.12 23.73 2.72
N SER A 18 -29.17 23.88 1.39
CA SER A 18 -28.02 23.69 0.51
C SER A 18 -27.35 25.00 0.07
N THR A 19 -27.71 26.17 0.64
CA THR A 19 -27.26 27.49 0.15
C THR A 19 -26.90 28.46 1.29
N PRO A 20 -25.81 29.25 1.18
CA PRO A 20 -25.49 30.32 2.13
C PRO A 20 -26.63 31.33 2.27
N MET A 21 -26.91 31.75 3.51
CA MET A 21 -28.04 32.57 3.98
C MET A 21 -28.33 33.90 3.23
N GLU A 22 -27.45 34.32 2.32
CA GLU A 22 -27.49 35.65 1.69
C GLU A 22 -28.38 35.73 0.44
N GLN A 23 -28.82 34.59 -0.11
CA GLN A 23 -29.77 34.53 -1.24
C GLN A 23 -30.97 33.63 -0.89
N GLN A 24 -32.03 34.24 -0.36
CA GLN A 24 -33.24 33.57 0.15
C GLN A 24 -34.24 33.10 -0.94
N ASP A 25 -33.74 32.59 -2.07
CA ASP A 25 -34.57 31.92 -3.09
C ASP A 25 -34.38 30.39 -3.09
N GLY A 26 -33.71 29.85 -2.06
CA GLY A 26 -33.43 28.42 -1.93
C GLY A 26 -34.71 27.58 -1.76
N HIS A 27 -34.99 26.71 -2.72
CA HIS A 27 -36.00 25.65 -2.54
C HIS A 27 -35.37 24.43 -1.85
N PRO A 28 -36.04 23.81 -0.87
CA PRO A 28 -35.59 22.54 -0.31
C PRO A 28 -35.62 21.47 -1.40
N VAL A 29 -34.46 20.86 -1.68
CA VAL A 29 -34.33 19.77 -2.64
C VAL A 29 -33.94 18.51 -1.88
N ALA A 30 -34.70 17.44 -2.06
CA ALA A 30 -34.32 16.12 -1.58
C ALA A 30 -33.12 15.62 -2.40
N VAL A 31 -31.97 15.50 -1.74
CA VAL A 31 -30.74 14.99 -2.35
C VAL A 31 -30.41 13.63 -1.77
N GLU A 32 -30.41 12.60 -2.61
CA GLU A 32 -29.94 11.28 -2.21
C GLU A 32 -28.45 11.33 -1.87
N ARG A 33 -28.09 10.84 -0.69
CA ARG A 33 -26.71 10.75 -0.23
C ARG A 33 -26.27 9.29 -0.24
N VAL A 34 -25.06 9.03 -0.73
CA VAL A 34 -24.40 7.73 -0.56
C VAL A 34 -24.40 7.33 0.91
N LYS A 35 -24.74 6.07 1.17
CA LYS A 35 -24.68 5.47 2.50
C LYS A 35 -23.21 5.36 2.94
N LEU A 36 -22.90 5.83 4.14
CA LEU A 36 -21.62 5.56 4.77
C LEU A 36 -21.59 4.10 5.22
N VAL A 37 -20.52 3.40 4.87
CA VAL A 37 -20.36 1.96 5.12
C VAL A 37 -18.96 1.65 5.65
N GLU A 38 -18.74 0.38 5.97
CA GLU A 38 -17.46 -0.14 6.40
C GLU A 38 -16.69 -0.70 5.20
N TYR A 39 -15.43 -0.28 5.06
CA TYR A 39 -14.51 -0.81 4.06
C TYR A 39 -13.37 -1.56 4.75
N THR A 40 -12.95 -2.68 4.21
CA THR A 40 -11.79 -3.43 4.74
C THR A 40 -10.56 -3.08 3.93
N VAL A 41 -9.50 -2.64 4.61
CA VAL A 41 -8.20 -2.38 3.97
C VAL A 41 -7.28 -3.55 4.27
N ASN A 42 -6.62 -4.07 3.24
CA ASN A 42 -5.58 -5.08 3.35
C ASN A 42 -4.25 -4.47 2.91
N ILE A 43 -3.19 -4.71 3.68
CA ILE A 43 -1.81 -4.40 3.30
C ILE A 43 -0.99 -5.65 3.60
N ARG A 44 -0.18 -6.10 2.66
CA ARG A 44 0.61 -7.32 2.85
C ARG A 44 1.90 -7.33 2.07
N SER A 45 2.85 -8.06 2.61
CA SER A 45 4.13 -8.36 2.01
C SER A 45 4.23 -9.82 1.63
N PHE A 46 4.76 -10.09 0.44
CA PHE A 46 4.95 -11.44 -0.09
C PHE A 46 6.23 -11.52 -0.92
N HIS A 47 6.80 -12.71 -1.01
CA HIS A 47 7.92 -12.99 -1.89
C HIS A 47 7.43 -13.74 -3.13
N PRO A 48 7.59 -13.22 -4.35
CA PRO A 48 6.94 -13.79 -5.52
C PRO A 48 7.52 -15.15 -5.94
N ASN A 49 8.81 -15.37 -5.68
CA ASN A 49 9.52 -16.57 -6.11
C ASN A 49 9.20 -17.79 -5.24
N LYS A 50 9.49 -18.99 -5.75
CA LYS A 50 9.38 -20.25 -4.97
C LYS A 50 10.32 -20.24 -3.77
N LYS A 51 11.52 -19.69 -3.96
CA LYS A 51 12.47 -19.41 -2.90
C LYS A 51 13.02 -18.00 -3.06
N PHE A 52 13.53 -17.46 -1.97
CA PHE A 52 14.26 -16.21 -1.97
C PHE A 52 15.53 -16.35 -2.81
N GLU A 53 16.11 -15.21 -3.20
CA GLU A 53 17.41 -15.14 -3.86
C GLU A 53 18.52 -15.73 -2.95
N PRO A 54 19.75 -15.97 -3.48
CA PRO A 54 20.87 -16.47 -2.66
C PRO A 54 21.11 -15.67 -1.37
N LEU A 55 20.98 -14.33 -1.43
CA LEU A 55 21.12 -13.44 -0.27
C LEU A 55 19.92 -13.49 0.71
N GLY A 56 18.88 -14.26 0.40
CA GLY A 56 17.83 -14.66 1.33
C GLY A 56 17.93 -16.11 1.76
N PHE A 57 19.11 -16.73 1.61
CA PHE A 57 19.41 -18.10 2.04
C PHE A 57 18.45 -19.14 1.47
N ARG A 58 17.82 -18.86 0.31
CA ARG A 58 16.84 -19.74 -0.33
C ARG A 58 15.67 -20.16 0.58
N PHE A 59 15.24 -19.29 1.51
CA PHE A 59 13.99 -19.50 2.26
C PHE A 59 12.79 -19.59 1.31
N HIS A 60 11.77 -20.37 1.65
CA HIS A 60 10.58 -20.52 0.82
C HIS A 60 9.82 -19.19 0.70
N GLY A 61 9.49 -18.82 -0.54
CA GLY A 61 8.62 -17.69 -0.85
C GLY A 61 7.15 -18.08 -0.98
N ASP A 62 6.38 -17.17 -1.54
CA ASP A 62 4.93 -17.31 -1.71
C ASP A 62 4.54 -17.86 -3.09
N ALA A 63 5.48 -17.93 -4.05
CA ALA A 63 5.27 -18.51 -5.38
C ALA A 63 4.02 -17.98 -6.11
N ARG A 64 3.80 -16.66 -6.07
CA ARG A 64 2.60 -16.02 -6.65
C ARG A 64 2.87 -14.63 -7.19
N GLY A 65 1.99 -14.16 -8.08
CA GLY A 65 1.92 -12.76 -8.50
C GLY A 65 1.12 -11.90 -7.52
N PHE A 66 0.88 -10.64 -7.91
CA PHE A 66 -0.03 -9.75 -7.20
C PHE A 66 -1.46 -10.29 -7.21
N SER A 67 -2.25 -9.98 -6.19
CA SER A 67 -3.59 -10.54 -6.05
C SER A 67 -4.51 -9.68 -5.19
N LEU A 68 -5.81 -9.72 -5.53
CA LEU A 68 -6.92 -9.22 -4.70
C LEU A 68 -7.56 -10.32 -3.85
N GLU A 69 -7.05 -11.55 -3.94
CA GLU A 69 -7.52 -12.65 -3.10
C GLU A 69 -7.00 -12.51 -1.68
N GLU A 70 -7.73 -13.08 -0.73
CA GLU A 70 -7.44 -12.90 0.68
C GLU A 70 -6.31 -13.81 1.17
N SER A 71 -5.43 -13.25 2.01
CA SER A 71 -4.50 -14.04 2.82
C SER A 71 -5.26 -14.77 3.93
N PHE A 72 -4.72 -15.89 4.39
CA PHE A 72 -5.34 -16.72 5.43
C PHE A 72 -4.41 -17.03 6.57
N HIS A 73 -5.01 -17.42 7.70
CA HIS A 73 -4.29 -17.99 8.81
C HIS A 73 -5.25 -18.85 9.66
N PRO A 74 -4.84 -20.05 10.14
CA PRO A 74 -5.73 -20.92 10.91
C PRO A 74 -6.32 -20.27 12.18
N SER A 75 -5.59 -19.33 12.79
CA SER A 75 -6.08 -18.59 13.97
C SER A 75 -6.97 -17.39 13.63
N TYR A 76 -7.18 -17.08 12.35
CA TYR A 76 -8.11 -16.05 11.88
C TYR A 76 -9.39 -16.68 11.34
N LEU A 77 -10.39 -16.83 12.21
CA LEU A 77 -11.65 -17.50 11.88
C LEU A 77 -12.34 -17.00 10.59
N PRO A 78 -12.34 -15.69 10.27
CA PRO A 78 -12.96 -15.23 9.03
C PRO A 78 -12.26 -15.72 7.75
N ARG A 79 -10.97 -16.07 7.81
CA ARG A 79 -10.16 -16.51 6.65
C ARG A 79 -9.22 -17.66 7.06
N GLN A 80 -9.78 -18.79 7.48
CA GLN A 80 -8.99 -19.94 7.98
C GLN A 80 -8.26 -20.70 6.87
N ALA A 81 -8.91 -20.86 5.73
CA ALA A 81 -8.35 -21.43 4.52
C ALA A 81 -8.41 -20.34 3.46
N GLY A 82 -7.29 -20.00 2.86
CA GLY A 82 -7.23 -18.93 1.89
C GLY A 82 -6.70 -19.39 0.56
N LYS A 83 -6.64 -18.40 -0.32
CA LYS A 83 -6.31 -18.60 -1.72
C LYS A 83 -4.89 -18.16 -2.04
N VAL A 84 -4.27 -17.33 -1.19
CA VAL A 84 -2.90 -16.84 -1.37
C VAL A 84 -2.14 -16.75 -0.04
N THR A 85 -0.83 -16.96 -0.12
CA THR A 85 0.11 -16.87 1.01
C THR A 85 0.75 -15.48 1.09
N SER A 86 1.25 -15.10 2.26
CA SER A 86 2.00 -13.86 2.46
C SER A 86 3.04 -14.04 3.56
N ARG A 87 4.17 -13.34 3.44
CA ARG A 87 5.18 -13.28 4.51
C ARG A 87 4.61 -12.60 5.74
N VAL A 88 3.91 -11.48 5.55
CA VAL A 88 3.14 -10.79 6.59
C VAL A 88 1.96 -10.12 5.93
N TRP A 89 0.83 -10.06 6.60
CA TRP A 89 -0.32 -9.31 6.16
C TRP A 89 -1.05 -8.70 7.33
N GLN A 90 -1.69 -7.55 7.08
CA GLN A 90 -2.54 -6.86 8.02
C GLN A 90 -3.86 -6.49 7.34
N LEU A 91 -4.95 -6.57 8.09
CA LEU A 91 -6.21 -5.95 7.72
C LEU A 91 -6.74 -5.08 8.86
N TYR A 92 -7.61 -4.13 8.52
CA TYR A 92 -8.41 -3.35 9.46
C TYR A 92 -9.65 -2.80 8.74
N ALA A 93 -10.71 -2.55 9.50
CA ALA A 93 -11.98 -2.09 8.97
C ALA A 93 -12.20 -0.58 9.24
N CYS A 94 -12.32 0.19 8.17
CA CYS A 94 -12.65 1.60 8.18
C CYS A 94 -14.16 1.78 8.17
N ASN A 95 -14.79 1.85 9.34
CA ASN A 95 -16.22 2.11 9.47
C ASN A 95 -16.54 3.60 9.35
N LEU A 96 -16.84 4.06 8.14
CA LEU A 96 -17.14 5.47 7.90
C LEU A 96 -18.50 5.91 8.47
N ALA A 97 -19.33 4.97 8.93
CA ALA A 97 -20.59 5.26 9.63
C ALA A 97 -20.43 5.36 11.16
N ALA A 98 -19.19 5.36 11.68
CA ALA A 98 -18.93 5.34 13.13
C ALA A 98 -19.46 6.57 13.88
N GLY A 99 -19.63 7.70 13.19
CA GLY A 99 -20.20 8.95 13.72
C GLY A 99 -19.27 9.76 14.64
N THR A 100 -18.28 9.14 15.29
CA THR A 100 -17.22 9.84 16.04
C THR A 100 -15.86 9.18 15.84
N ARG A 101 -14.78 9.93 16.08
CA ARG A 101 -13.39 9.44 15.99
C ARG A 101 -13.12 8.31 16.97
N GLU A 102 -13.66 8.36 18.18
CA GLU A 102 -13.45 7.34 19.21
C GLU A 102 -14.07 6.01 18.79
N LYS A 103 -15.29 6.05 18.25
CA LYS A 103 -15.97 4.85 17.72
C LYS A 103 -15.24 4.29 16.50
N PHE A 104 -14.74 5.16 15.64
CA PHE A 104 -13.92 4.78 14.49
C PHE A 104 -12.62 4.10 14.93
N GLN A 105 -11.88 4.69 15.88
CA GLN A 105 -10.65 4.14 16.46
C GLN A 105 -10.89 2.81 17.17
N ASP A 106 -11.99 2.68 17.92
CA ASP A 106 -12.36 1.43 18.57
C ASP A 106 -12.65 0.33 17.55
N ARG A 107 -13.34 0.66 16.46
CA ARG A 107 -13.57 -0.29 15.36
C ARG A 107 -12.27 -0.72 14.68
N LEU A 108 -11.34 0.20 14.43
CA LEU A 108 -10.00 -0.13 13.91
C LEU A 108 -9.29 -1.13 14.83
N ARG A 109 -9.25 -0.86 16.14
CA ARG A 109 -8.58 -1.74 17.13
C ARG A 109 -9.18 -3.14 17.18
N ARG A 110 -10.52 -3.26 17.11
CA ARG A 110 -11.23 -4.54 17.19
C ARG A 110 -11.16 -5.35 15.89
N SER A 111 -11.10 -4.69 14.74
CA SER A 111 -11.03 -5.34 13.43
C SER A 111 -9.59 -5.65 13.00
N LYS A 112 -8.61 -4.90 13.53
CA LYS A 112 -7.21 -5.05 13.13
C LYS A 112 -6.67 -6.44 13.43
N TYR A 113 -6.13 -7.08 12.41
CA TYR A 113 -5.48 -8.37 12.53
C TYR A 113 -4.20 -8.40 11.69
N ALA A 114 -3.13 -8.96 12.24
CA ALA A 114 -1.86 -9.14 11.55
C ALA A 114 -1.39 -10.59 11.71
N ALA A 115 -0.93 -11.21 10.63
CA ALA A 115 -0.46 -12.59 10.62
C ALA A 115 0.55 -12.87 9.52
N SER A 116 1.16 -14.05 9.59
CA SER A 116 2.12 -14.59 8.62
C SER A 116 1.69 -15.99 8.23
N ASN A 117 1.78 -16.33 6.94
CA ASN A 117 1.72 -17.74 6.55
C ASN A 117 3.04 -18.43 6.93
N THR A 118 3.04 -19.76 6.85
CA THR A 118 4.19 -20.57 7.26
C THR A 118 5.50 -20.10 6.62
N SER A 119 6.49 -19.81 7.47
CA SER A 119 7.87 -19.56 7.05
C SER A 119 8.66 -20.85 7.15
N SER A 120 9.54 -21.12 6.19
CA SER A 120 10.44 -22.28 6.23
C SER A 120 11.64 -22.04 5.34
N GLY A 121 12.74 -22.72 5.62
CA GLY A 121 13.98 -22.59 4.87
C GLY A 121 14.73 -23.92 4.76
N PRO A 122 15.92 -23.89 4.16
CA PRO A 122 16.76 -25.08 4.05
C PRO A 122 17.26 -25.52 5.42
N TRP A 123 17.48 -26.83 5.58
CA TRP A 123 17.83 -27.46 6.86
C TRP A 123 19.10 -26.89 7.53
N TRP A 124 20.02 -26.32 6.76
CA TRP A 124 21.29 -25.75 7.27
C TRP A 124 21.15 -24.31 7.79
N ALA A 125 20.02 -23.63 7.55
CA ALA A 125 19.76 -22.26 8.00
C ALA A 125 18.46 -22.12 8.80
N SER A 126 17.73 -23.23 9.04
CA SER A 126 16.36 -23.19 9.56
C SER A 126 16.16 -24.15 10.73
N ASP A 127 15.43 -23.70 11.76
CA ASP A 127 14.91 -24.51 12.86
C ASP A 127 13.68 -25.36 12.45
N GLY A 128 13.34 -25.36 11.16
CA GLY A 128 12.14 -25.97 10.61
C GLY A 128 11.05 -24.95 10.28
N ALA A 129 9.87 -25.47 9.93
CA ALA A 129 8.75 -24.64 9.53
C ALA A 129 8.11 -23.93 10.73
N GLU A 130 7.93 -22.61 10.62
CA GLU A 130 7.19 -21.80 11.59
C GLU A 130 5.78 -21.51 11.07
N PRO A 131 4.73 -22.11 11.65
CA PRO A 131 3.34 -21.91 11.22
C PRO A 131 2.66 -20.71 11.89
N TYR A 132 3.31 -20.02 12.83
CA TYR A 132 2.77 -18.83 13.52
C TYR A 132 1.44 -19.04 14.26
N THR A 133 1.13 -20.26 14.67
CA THR A 133 -0.11 -20.55 15.42
C THR A 133 -0.09 -20.02 16.85
N GLN A 134 1.10 -19.84 17.44
CA GLN A 134 1.27 -19.30 18.80
C GLN A 134 1.35 -17.78 18.78
N LYS A 135 0.50 -17.11 19.57
CA LYS A 135 0.40 -15.64 19.63
C LYS A 135 1.74 -14.93 19.87
N LYS A 136 2.64 -15.50 20.69
CA LYS A 136 3.95 -14.90 20.98
C LYS A 136 4.90 -14.81 19.78
N TYR A 137 4.67 -15.64 18.76
CA TYR A 137 5.50 -15.66 17.54
C TYR A 137 4.82 -14.97 16.36
N GLN A 138 3.54 -14.61 16.49
CA GLN A 138 2.82 -13.90 15.44
C GLN A 138 3.37 -12.49 15.21
N PRO A 139 3.22 -11.95 14.00
CA PRO A 139 3.50 -10.56 13.69
C PRO A 139 2.76 -9.59 14.61
N GLY A 140 3.36 -8.42 14.79
CA GLY A 140 2.71 -7.28 15.43
C GLY A 140 2.01 -6.37 14.41
N GLY A 141 1.11 -5.52 14.87
CA GLY A 141 0.60 -4.43 14.06
C GLY A 141 -0.33 -3.47 14.79
N THR A 142 -0.46 -2.25 14.27
CA THR A 142 -1.32 -1.17 14.76
C THR A 142 -2.15 -0.56 13.62
N ALA A 143 -3.28 0.04 13.97
CA ALA A 143 -4.12 0.82 13.06
C ALA A 143 -4.79 1.92 13.89
N ASP A 144 -4.40 3.16 13.63
CA ASP A 144 -4.71 4.31 14.47
C ASP A 144 -5.35 5.41 13.63
N ALA A 145 -6.46 5.95 14.13
CA ALA A 145 -7.19 7.05 13.53
C ALA A 145 -6.48 8.37 13.85
N ASN A 146 -5.88 8.98 12.83
CA ASN A 146 -5.32 10.33 12.93
C ASN A 146 -6.41 11.39 12.85
N ASP A 147 -7.42 11.13 12.01
CA ASP A 147 -8.52 12.03 11.77
C ASP A 147 -9.81 11.27 11.47
N PHE A 148 -10.95 11.86 11.85
CA PHE A 148 -12.28 11.37 11.52
C PHE A 148 -13.28 12.51 11.73
N GLU A 149 -13.66 13.17 10.65
CA GLU A 149 -14.45 14.40 10.68
C GLU A 149 -15.47 14.45 9.55
N GLU A 150 -16.57 15.17 9.80
CA GLU A 150 -17.57 15.52 8.81
C GLU A 150 -17.26 16.93 8.31
N GLY A 151 -16.66 17.05 7.12
CA GLY A 151 -16.28 18.36 6.57
C GLY A 151 -17.49 19.27 6.33
N HIS A 152 -18.59 18.68 5.85
CA HIS A 152 -19.94 19.21 5.86
C HIS A 152 -20.94 18.04 5.74
N ALA A 153 -22.24 18.30 5.81
CA ALA A 153 -23.31 17.28 5.82
C ALA A 153 -23.29 16.24 4.67
N GLY A 154 -22.54 16.54 3.60
CA GLY A 154 -22.37 15.69 2.42
C GLY A 154 -21.05 14.93 2.40
N GLU A 155 -20.17 15.11 3.38
CA GLU A 155 -18.80 14.60 3.35
C GLU A 155 -18.43 13.81 4.61
N GLN A 156 -17.62 12.76 4.46
CA GLN A 156 -16.98 12.07 5.59
C GLN A 156 -15.50 11.90 5.27
N ILE A 157 -14.64 12.34 6.18
CA ILE A 157 -13.19 12.24 6.07
C ILE A 157 -12.69 11.29 7.16
N ALA A 158 -11.70 10.46 6.83
CA ALA A 158 -10.99 9.61 7.76
C ALA A 158 -9.53 9.50 7.37
N GLU A 159 -8.63 9.59 8.35
CA GLU A 159 -7.21 9.34 8.17
C GLU A 159 -6.73 8.24 9.12
N VAL A 160 -6.05 7.24 8.57
CA VAL A 160 -5.54 6.08 9.31
C VAL A 160 -4.05 5.92 9.04
N THR A 161 -3.27 5.74 10.11
CA THR A 161 -1.92 5.18 10.02
C THR A 161 -1.94 3.74 10.49
N SER A 162 -1.28 2.86 9.74
CA SER A 162 -1.12 1.46 10.09
C SER A 162 0.35 1.06 10.08
N TRP A 163 0.68 0.03 10.84
CA TRP A 163 1.98 -0.62 10.83
C TRP A 163 1.81 -2.10 11.05
N TYR A 164 2.64 -2.91 10.41
CA TYR A 164 2.88 -4.28 10.83
C TYR A 164 4.38 -4.59 10.83
N GLY A 165 4.75 -5.51 11.72
CA GLY A 165 6.11 -6.01 11.90
C GLY A 165 6.15 -7.54 11.87
N GLY A 166 6.77 -8.11 10.84
CA GLY A 166 6.98 -9.55 10.68
C GLY A 166 8.25 -10.04 11.34
N LYS A 167 8.16 -11.11 12.12
CA LYS A 167 9.32 -11.75 12.76
C LYS A 167 9.52 -13.12 12.17
N ASN A 168 10.76 -13.49 11.86
CA ASN A 168 11.05 -14.79 11.25
C ASN A 168 11.64 -15.77 12.27
N PHE A 169 10.80 -16.66 12.80
CA PHE A 169 11.21 -17.71 13.74
C PHE A 169 11.62 -19.02 13.06
N ALA A 170 11.56 -19.10 11.73
CA ALA A 170 12.03 -20.25 10.98
C ALA A 170 13.56 -20.26 10.84
N PHE A 171 14.26 -19.14 11.05
CA PHE A 171 15.72 -19.08 11.04
C PHE A 171 16.30 -19.78 12.26
N LEU A 172 17.40 -20.51 12.03
CA LEU A 172 18.17 -21.19 13.08
C LEU A 172 18.59 -20.18 14.16
N GLY A 173 18.13 -20.40 15.40
CA GLY A 173 18.47 -19.58 16.55
C GLY A 173 17.48 -18.44 16.87
N SER A 174 16.56 -18.09 15.96
CA SER A 174 15.61 -16.98 16.19
C SER A 174 14.74 -17.16 17.44
N ARG A 175 14.40 -18.40 17.79
CA ARG A 175 13.61 -18.69 19.01
C ARG A 175 14.43 -18.51 20.29
N LEU A 176 15.71 -18.86 20.25
CA LEU A 176 16.63 -18.66 21.37
C LEU A 176 16.84 -17.16 21.62
N ASP A 177 17.14 -16.41 20.56
CA ASP A 177 17.35 -14.95 20.62
C ASP A 177 16.09 -14.24 21.14
N TRP A 178 14.90 -14.68 20.73
CA TRP A 178 13.67 -14.04 21.18
C TRP A 178 13.40 -14.25 22.67
N ASN A 179 13.73 -15.43 23.19
CA ASN A 179 13.52 -15.76 24.60
C ASN A 179 14.58 -15.12 25.51
N THR A 180 15.72 -14.68 24.97
CA THR A 180 16.85 -14.15 25.74
C THR A 180 17.06 -12.64 25.54
N LEU A 181 17.01 -12.19 24.29
CA LEU A 181 17.31 -10.81 23.85
C LEU A 181 16.08 -10.08 23.30
N HIS A 182 14.93 -10.75 23.18
CA HIS A 182 13.71 -10.20 22.59
C HIS A 182 13.91 -9.68 21.14
N THR A 183 14.76 -10.36 20.38
CA THR A 183 15.00 -10.12 18.95
C THR A 183 15.00 -11.44 18.17
N THR A 184 15.05 -11.40 16.85
CA THR A 184 15.28 -12.56 15.98
C THR A 184 16.56 -12.39 15.18
N VAL A 185 17.12 -13.49 14.67
CA VAL A 185 18.35 -13.48 13.84
C VAL A 185 18.15 -12.62 12.59
N VAL A 186 16.95 -12.69 12.01
CA VAL A 186 16.54 -11.80 10.93
C VAL A 186 15.89 -10.56 11.54
N PRO A 187 16.24 -9.35 11.09
CA PRO A 187 15.51 -8.14 11.45
C PRO A 187 14.01 -8.25 11.17
N THR A 188 13.23 -7.41 11.84
CA THR A 188 11.78 -7.36 11.59
C THR A 188 11.52 -6.84 10.18
N LEU A 189 10.51 -7.40 9.51
CA LEU A 189 9.96 -6.85 8.28
C LEU A 189 8.92 -5.80 8.65
N ASP A 190 9.24 -4.54 8.40
CA ASP A 190 8.44 -3.40 8.79
C ASP A 190 7.76 -2.74 7.58
N THR A 191 6.44 -2.58 7.67
CA THR A 191 5.65 -1.86 6.66
C THR A 191 4.65 -0.95 7.34
N ARG A 192 4.55 0.28 6.84
CA ARG A 192 3.66 1.33 7.32
C ARG A 192 2.75 1.80 6.20
N GLY A 193 1.49 2.02 6.54
CA GLY A 193 0.49 2.59 5.66
C GLY A 193 -0.01 3.92 6.21
N ARG A 194 -0.23 4.89 5.33
CA ARG A 194 -0.98 6.11 5.63
C ARG A 194 -2.09 6.24 4.60
N LEU A 195 -3.32 6.16 5.08
CA LEU A 195 -4.54 6.15 4.29
C LEU A 195 -5.36 7.37 4.65
N TRP A 196 -5.79 8.12 3.65
CA TRP A 196 -6.78 9.18 3.78
C TRP A 196 -7.92 8.91 2.83
N ILE A 197 -9.14 8.89 3.37
CA ILE A 197 -10.38 8.68 2.64
C ILE A 197 -11.24 9.91 2.83
N LYS A 198 -11.81 10.41 1.74
CA LYS A 198 -12.88 11.40 1.76
C LYS A 198 -14.03 10.90 0.89
N VAL A 199 -15.19 10.70 1.48
CA VAL A 199 -16.42 10.35 0.77
C VAL A 199 -17.23 11.61 0.53
N GLU A 200 -17.49 11.93 -0.73
CA GLU A 200 -18.46 12.94 -1.15
C GLU A 200 -19.77 12.22 -1.52
N ARG A 201 -20.76 12.37 -0.65
CA ARG A 201 -22.00 11.57 -0.66
C ARG A 201 -23.02 12.07 -1.67
N VAL A 202 -22.97 13.35 -2.06
CA VAL A 202 -23.90 13.93 -3.04
C VAL A 202 -23.42 13.65 -4.45
N ARG A 203 -22.14 13.91 -4.73
CA ARG A 203 -21.54 13.65 -6.06
C ARG A 203 -21.12 12.19 -6.26
N ARG A 204 -21.25 11.36 -5.21
CA ARG A 204 -21.08 9.90 -5.23
C ARG A 204 -19.68 9.46 -5.65
N TRP A 205 -18.67 9.97 -4.96
CA TRP A 205 -17.29 9.50 -5.14
C TRP A 205 -16.54 9.43 -3.82
N MET A 206 -15.51 8.58 -3.80
CA MET A 206 -14.54 8.47 -2.73
C MET A 206 -13.17 8.87 -3.25
N ASP A 207 -12.57 9.89 -2.64
CA ASP A 207 -11.15 10.21 -2.78
C ASP A 207 -10.35 9.34 -1.82
N ILE A 208 -9.29 8.72 -2.34
CA ILE A 208 -8.39 7.83 -1.60
C ILE A 208 -6.96 8.28 -1.85
N CYS A 209 -6.23 8.60 -0.79
CA CYS A 209 -4.79 8.84 -0.83
C CYS A 209 -4.11 7.78 0.04
N MET A 210 -3.31 6.92 -0.59
CA MET A 210 -2.57 5.86 0.08
C MET A 210 -1.07 6.07 -0.11
N LEU A 211 -0.30 6.01 0.98
CA LEU A 211 1.15 6.00 0.99
C LEU A 211 1.62 4.80 1.81
N VAL A 212 2.41 3.93 1.20
CA VAL A 212 3.04 2.78 1.87
C VAL A 212 4.56 2.93 1.82
N TYR A 213 5.19 2.73 2.98
CA TYR A 213 6.62 2.84 3.15
C TYR A 213 7.12 1.86 4.22
N GLY A 214 8.39 1.48 4.15
CA GLY A 214 8.96 0.45 5.01
C GLY A 214 10.34 0.00 4.55
N ASP A 215 10.63 -1.27 4.71
CA ASP A 215 11.95 -1.83 4.38
C ASP A 215 12.26 -1.83 2.88
N GLY A 216 11.22 -1.94 2.06
CA GLY A 216 11.35 -2.07 0.60
C GLY A 216 11.59 -3.51 0.13
N PHE A 217 11.72 -4.46 1.06
CA PHE A 217 11.72 -5.90 0.80
C PHE A 217 10.72 -6.62 1.72
N PRO A 218 9.95 -7.62 1.26
CA PRO A 218 9.85 -8.14 -0.11
C PRO A 218 8.84 -7.29 -0.92
N ASN A 219 8.09 -7.89 -1.86
CA ASN A 219 7.03 -7.18 -2.56
C ASN A 219 5.93 -6.78 -1.55
N CYS A 220 5.20 -5.71 -1.84
CA CYS A 220 4.07 -5.28 -1.04
C CYS A 220 2.89 -4.95 -1.93
N GLU A 221 1.68 -5.20 -1.45
CA GLU A 221 0.45 -4.79 -2.11
C GLU A 221 -0.57 -4.34 -1.09
N SER A 222 -1.48 -3.48 -1.52
CA SER A 222 -2.64 -3.09 -0.73
C SER A 222 -3.86 -2.96 -1.60
N PHE A 223 -5.01 -3.31 -1.03
CA PHE A 223 -6.31 -3.12 -1.65
C PHE A 223 -7.35 -2.78 -0.58
N ILE A 224 -8.43 -2.15 -1.02
CA ILE A 224 -9.62 -1.86 -0.22
C ILE A 224 -10.80 -2.67 -0.77
N GLU A 225 -11.63 -3.15 0.13
CA GLU A 225 -12.81 -3.96 -0.16
C GLU A 225 -14.06 -3.29 0.42
N ASP A 226 -15.12 -3.21 -0.37
CA ASP A 226 -16.42 -2.68 0.05
C ASP A 226 -17.30 -3.77 0.71
N PRO A 227 -18.47 -3.43 1.27
CA PRO A 227 -19.35 -4.41 1.91
C PRO A 227 -19.91 -5.51 0.99
N ALA A 228 -19.89 -5.30 -0.33
CA ALA A 228 -20.35 -6.28 -1.31
C ALA A 228 -19.22 -7.21 -1.78
N GLY A 229 -17.98 -6.99 -1.30
CA GLY A 229 -16.80 -7.76 -1.68
C GLY A 229 -16.13 -7.26 -2.96
N ASN A 230 -16.54 -6.10 -3.50
CA ASN A 230 -15.83 -5.49 -4.62
C ASN A 230 -14.51 -4.91 -4.11
N LYS A 231 -13.46 -5.03 -4.93
CA LYS A 231 -12.10 -4.70 -4.52
C LYS A 231 -11.45 -3.69 -5.45
N LEU A 232 -10.62 -2.84 -4.89
CA LEU A 232 -9.81 -1.86 -5.60
C LEU A 232 -8.38 -1.92 -5.07
N PHE A 233 -7.40 -2.15 -5.96
CA PHE A 233 -6.00 -1.98 -5.58
C PHE A 233 -5.72 -0.54 -5.14
N LEU A 234 -5.07 -0.40 -3.99
CA LEU A 234 -4.51 0.86 -3.53
C LEU A 234 -3.06 1.04 -3.97
N GLY A 235 -2.40 -0.05 -4.41
CA GLY A 235 -1.08 -0.01 -5.05
C GLY A 235 -0.28 -1.28 -4.87
N THR A 236 0.81 -1.38 -5.63
CA THR A 236 1.77 -2.49 -5.53
C THR A 236 3.22 -1.99 -5.57
N HIS A 237 4.10 -2.70 -4.87
CA HIS A 237 5.54 -2.52 -4.83
C HIS A 237 6.20 -3.84 -5.17
N VAL A 238 7.22 -3.78 -6.01
CA VAL A 238 8.14 -4.91 -6.21
C VAL A 238 9.41 -4.57 -5.47
N ARG A 239 9.90 -5.55 -4.73
CA ARG A 239 11.02 -5.40 -3.82
C ARG A 239 12.23 -4.75 -4.45
N ILE A 240 12.87 -3.90 -3.67
CA ILE A 240 14.18 -3.32 -3.93
C ILE A 240 15.21 -4.05 -3.07
N GLY A 241 16.36 -4.35 -3.66
CA GLY A 241 17.44 -5.13 -3.04
C GLY A 241 17.00 -6.50 -2.53
N THR A 242 17.62 -6.96 -1.44
CA THR A 242 17.51 -8.33 -0.91
C THR A 242 17.24 -8.31 0.60
N PRO A 243 16.79 -9.41 1.23
CA PRO A 243 16.48 -9.38 2.66
C PRO A 243 17.70 -9.03 3.51
N ALA A 244 18.90 -9.50 3.14
CA ALA A 244 20.15 -9.19 3.82
C ALA A 244 20.51 -7.70 3.84
N THR A 245 20.04 -6.93 2.85
CA THR A 245 20.43 -5.51 2.67
C THR A 245 19.32 -4.55 3.07
N HIS A 246 18.06 -4.98 3.01
CA HIS A 246 16.91 -4.07 3.10
C HIS A 246 16.02 -4.28 4.33
N LEU A 247 16.12 -5.41 5.05
CA LEU A 247 15.42 -5.60 6.33
C LEU A 247 16.16 -4.97 7.52
N ALA A 248 17.47 -4.78 7.41
CA ALA A 248 18.24 -4.20 8.50
C ALA A 248 17.98 -2.70 8.62
N GLY A 249 17.52 -2.27 9.81
CA GLY A 249 17.23 -0.88 10.13
C GLY A 249 15.82 -0.42 9.74
N ASP A 250 15.32 0.63 10.39
CA ASP A 250 14.00 1.21 10.11
C ASP A 250 14.07 2.16 8.91
N ASN A 251 14.20 1.59 7.71
CA ASN A 251 14.63 2.32 6.52
C ASN A 251 13.55 3.24 5.92
N LYS A 252 12.28 3.08 6.32
CA LYS A 252 11.12 3.92 5.92
C LYS A 252 11.07 4.32 4.44
N ARG A 253 11.57 3.45 3.54
CA ARG A 253 11.61 3.69 2.10
C ARG A 253 10.20 3.70 1.54
N ILE A 254 9.91 4.65 0.66
CA ILE A 254 8.63 4.68 -0.03
C ILE A 254 8.53 3.46 -0.95
N MET A 255 7.45 2.69 -0.80
CA MET A 255 7.19 1.46 -1.55
C MET A 255 6.17 1.73 -2.66
N PHE A 256 5.11 2.47 -2.36
CA PHE A 256 4.23 3.06 -3.37
C PHE A 256 3.38 4.17 -2.76
N ALA A 257 2.84 5.03 -3.62
CA ALA A 257 1.77 5.93 -3.24
C ALA A 257 0.80 6.12 -4.41
N ASN A 258 -0.50 6.17 -4.11
CA ASN A 258 -1.52 6.43 -5.13
C ASN A 258 -2.57 7.39 -4.59
N VAL A 259 -3.04 8.27 -5.48
CA VAL A 259 -4.13 9.20 -5.23
C VAL A 259 -5.20 8.94 -6.27
N LEU A 260 -6.32 8.42 -5.80
CA LEU A 260 -7.40 7.87 -6.61
C LEU A 260 -8.70 8.57 -6.24
N ARG A 261 -9.62 8.66 -7.20
CA ARG A 261 -11.05 8.86 -6.94
C ARG A 261 -11.80 7.69 -7.55
N VAL A 262 -12.70 7.07 -6.80
CA VAL A 262 -13.57 6.00 -7.28
C VAL A 262 -15.02 6.45 -7.19
N GLU A 263 -15.82 6.11 -8.19
CA GLU A 263 -17.28 6.30 -8.16
C GLU A 263 -17.90 5.44 -7.05
N LEU A 264 -18.97 5.92 -6.44
CA LEU A 264 -19.74 5.19 -5.45
C LEU A 264 -21.18 5.00 -5.91
N MET A 265 -21.74 3.85 -5.58
CA MET A 265 -23.16 3.58 -5.65
C MET A 265 -23.87 4.11 -4.40
N LEU A 266 -25.19 4.28 -4.45
CA LEU A 266 -25.97 4.84 -3.32
C LEU A 266 -25.87 4.01 -2.04
N ASP A 267 -25.68 2.72 -2.16
CA ASP A 267 -25.51 1.80 -1.02
C ASP A 267 -24.11 1.85 -0.39
N GLY A 268 -23.19 2.64 -0.96
CA GLY A 268 -21.80 2.76 -0.51
C GLY A 268 -20.86 1.73 -1.13
N THR A 269 -21.26 0.99 -2.16
CA THR A 269 -20.36 0.10 -2.91
C THR A 269 -19.59 0.85 -4.01
N PHE A 270 -18.49 0.27 -4.48
CA PHE A 270 -17.71 0.85 -5.57
C PHE A 270 -18.48 0.80 -6.90
N GLY A 271 -18.51 1.94 -7.60
CA GLY A 271 -18.89 2.03 -8.99
C GLY A 271 -17.77 1.58 -9.93
N SER A 272 -18.00 1.76 -11.24
CA SER A 272 -17.06 1.28 -12.26
C SER A 272 -15.95 2.28 -12.59
N ARG A 273 -16.22 3.58 -12.43
CA ARG A 273 -15.31 4.66 -12.84
C ARG A 273 -14.22 4.93 -11.82
N LEU A 274 -13.02 5.20 -12.32
CA LEU A 274 -11.84 5.53 -11.53
C LEU A 274 -11.11 6.72 -12.17
N TRP A 275 -10.69 7.67 -11.35
CA TRP A 275 -9.78 8.74 -11.72
C TRP A 275 -8.48 8.55 -10.97
N ILE A 276 -7.36 8.68 -11.67
CA ILE A 276 -6.02 8.58 -11.08
C ILE A 276 -5.39 9.96 -11.12
N PHE A 277 -5.10 10.52 -9.96
CA PHE A 277 -4.46 11.82 -9.82
C PHE A 277 -2.94 11.69 -9.76
N THR A 278 -2.47 10.71 -8.99
CA THR A 278 -1.05 10.45 -8.81
C THR A 278 -0.80 8.96 -8.64
N GLN A 279 0.28 8.47 -9.24
CA GLN A 279 0.87 7.17 -8.96
C GLN A 279 2.38 7.37 -8.74
N ALA A 280 2.89 6.76 -7.68
CA ALA A 280 4.31 6.67 -7.37
C ALA A 280 4.67 5.26 -6.94
N LEU A 281 5.83 4.80 -7.38
CA LEU A 281 6.37 3.49 -7.05
C LEU A 281 7.69 3.67 -6.30
N GLY A 282 8.00 2.73 -5.42
CA GLY A 282 9.25 2.64 -4.68
C GLY A 282 10.41 2.28 -5.59
N GLY A 283 10.81 3.25 -6.40
CA GLY A 283 11.97 3.22 -7.25
C GLY A 283 11.81 2.70 -8.68
N THR A 284 12.85 2.95 -9.47
CA THR A 284 13.02 2.51 -10.86
C THR A 284 13.12 1.01 -10.98
N PRO A 285 12.15 0.31 -11.62
CA PRO A 285 12.28 -1.04 -12.12
C PRO A 285 13.70 -1.39 -12.55
N ASP A 286 14.30 -0.66 -13.49
CA ASP A 286 15.63 -0.95 -14.02
C ASP A 286 16.80 -0.83 -13.02
N ARG A 287 16.55 -0.34 -11.80
CA ARG A 287 17.56 -0.18 -10.75
C ARG A 287 17.13 -0.74 -9.40
N ARG A 288 16.22 -1.71 -9.37
CA ARG A 288 15.70 -2.27 -8.11
C ARG A 288 16.78 -2.91 -7.24
N ASP A 289 17.79 -3.51 -7.86
CA ASP A 289 18.92 -4.11 -7.17
C ASP A 289 20.00 -3.09 -6.76
N ASP A 290 19.94 -1.86 -7.29
CA ASP A 290 20.91 -0.79 -7.01
C ASP A 290 20.50 0.14 -5.86
N TYR A 291 19.35 -0.08 -5.23
CA TYR A 291 18.87 0.78 -4.14
C TYR A 291 19.80 0.74 -2.93
N PRO A 292 20.37 1.89 -2.48
CA PRO A 292 21.30 1.89 -1.37
C PRO A 292 20.61 1.50 -0.06
N ALA A 293 21.33 0.71 0.74
CA ALA A 293 21.03 0.55 2.15
C ALA A 293 21.19 1.91 2.86
N ILE A 294 20.54 2.10 4.02
CA ILE A 294 20.69 3.37 4.76
C ILE A 294 22.15 3.65 5.17
N GLY A 295 22.96 2.60 5.34
CA GLY A 295 24.40 2.71 5.58
C GLY A 295 25.22 3.16 4.38
N ASP A 296 24.67 3.10 3.16
CA ASP A 296 25.34 3.51 1.92
C ASP A 296 25.16 5.02 1.62
N MET A 297 24.36 5.71 2.43
CA MET A 297 24.02 7.13 2.29
C MET A 297 24.91 8.02 3.18
N LYS A 298 25.83 8.82 2.61
CA LYS A 298 26.62 9.83 3.38
C LYS A 298 25.81 11.10 3.74
N ALA A 299 26.28 12.16 4.42
CA ALA A 299 25.42 13.35 4.76
C ALA A 299 26.03 14.80 4.64
N SER A 300 27.35 15.02 4.53
CA SER A 300 28.05 16.33 4.56
C SER A 300 28.31 16.98 3.17
N PRO A 301 29.17 17.98 2.90
CA PRO A 301 29.60 18.34 1.52
C PRO A 301 30.99 17.78 1.17
N GLY A 302 31.17 17.09 0.01
CA GLY A 302 32.50 16.70 -0.52
C GLY A 302 32.88 15.20 -0.66
N SER A 303 31.97 14.23 -0.48
CA SER A 303 32.33 12.79 -0.28
C SER A 303 31.92 12.02 -1.50
N PRO A 304 32.73 11.04 -1.90
CA PRO A 304 32.24 9.98 -2.74
C PRO A 304 31.29 9.13 -1.89
N THR A 305 30.01 9.13 -2.24
CA THR A 305 29.14 8.01 -1.90
C THR A 305 29.37 6.91 -2.93
N ARG A 306 29.30 5.68 -2.47
CA ARG A 306 29.63 4.49 -3.24
C ARG A 306 28.40 3.60 -3.36
N ARG A 307 28.26 2.93 -4.51
CA ARG A 307 27.32 1.81 -4.65
C ARG A 307 28.02 0.51 -4.27
N MET A 308 27.26 -0.48 -3.83
CA MET A 308 27.78 -1.84 -3.67
C MET A 308 28.05 -2.56 -5.01
N SER A 309 27.60 -2.03 -6.15
CA SER A 309 27.77 -2.62 -7.48
C SER A 309 28.99 -2.11 -8.26
N ASP A 310 29.85 -1.28 -7.65
CA ASP A 310 31.01 -0.73 -8.34
C ASP A 310 32.12 -1.79 -8.54
N SER A 311 32.47 -2.07 -9.80
CA SER A 311 33.64 -2.86 -10.18
C SER A 311 34.86 -1.96 -10.41
N ASP A 312 35.96 -2.28 -9.71
CA ASP A 312 37.35 -1.78 -9.85
C ASP A 312 37.88 -0.80 -8.76
N PRO A 313 39.16 -0.94 -8.31
CA PRO A 313 39.66 -0.63 -6.97
C PRO A 313 40.46 0.69 -6.87
N SER A 314 40.31 1.63 -7.80
CA SER A 314 41.16 2.83 -7.88
C SER A 314 40.35 4.14 -7.84
N GLY A 315 40.20 4.72 -6.65
CA GLY A 315 39.53 6.03 -6.52
C GLY A 315 39.24 6.49 -5.09
N TRP A 316 39.91 5.90 -4.10
CA TRP A 316 39.82 6.37 -2.72
C TRP A 316 40.83 7.50 -2.55
N SER A 317 40.35 8.74 -2.41
CA SER A 317 41.18 9.93 -2.23
C SER A 317 41.83 10.04 -0.85
N GLY A 318 41.60 9.06 0.04
CA GLY A 318 42.32 8.95 1.32
C GLY A 318 41.94 9.99 2.39
N VAL A 319 40.87 10.77 2.21
CA VAL A 319 40.45 11.80 3.20
C VAL A 319 39.10 11.44 3.83
N PRO A 320 39.04 11.12 5.14
CA PRO A 320 37.78 10.85 5.86
C PRO A 320 37.02 12.14 6.25
N GLY A 321 35.71 12.24 5.94
CA GLY A 321 34.77 13.14 6.66
C GLY A 321 33.70 13.93 5.89
N ASP A 322 33.88 14.22 4.60
CA ASP A 322 33.13 15.31 3.95
C ASP A 322 32.14 14.75 2.93
N GLY A 323 30.79 14.71 3.04
CA GLY A 323 29.82 14.61 1.90
C GLY A 323 28.48 13.87 2.05
N PRO A 324 27.40 14.15 1.26
CA PRO A 324 26.00 13.78 1.51
C PRO A 324 25.61 12.51 0.77
N PRO A 325 24.38 11.94 0.92
CA PRO A 325 24.09 10.67 0.30
C PRO A 325 24.13 10.90 -1.18
N VAL A 326 24.96 10.19 -1.93
CA VAL A 326 24.78 10.12 -3.38
C VAL A 326 23.61 9.19 -3.59
N ILE A 327 22.45 9.83 -3.58
CA ILE A 327 21.37 9.44 -4.45
C ILE A 327 21.92 9.62 -5.87
N LEU A 328 22.00 8.54 -6.62
CA LEU A 328 22.62 8.62 -7.93
C LEU A 328 21.67 9.31 -8.90
N PRO A 329 22.18 9.97 -9.97
CA PRO A 329 21.33 10.65 -10.94
C PRO A 329 20.21 9.71 -11.44
N GLY A 330 18.96 10.09 -11.17
CA GLY A 330 17.76 9.31 -11.52
C GLY A 330 17.17 8.44 -10.39
N MET A 331 17.70 8.51 -9.16
CA MET A 331 17.17 7.79 -7.98
C MET A 331 16.44 8.71 -6.99
N ASP A 332 16.64 10.02 -7.13
CA ASP A 332 15.99 11.16 -6.47
C ASP A 332 14.73 11.63 -7.22
N VAL A 333 14.66 11.37 -8.52
CA VAL A 333 13.64 11.91 -9.40
C VAL A 333 13.02 10.77 -10.17
N VAL A 334 12.08 10.08 -9.53
CA VAL A 334 11.31 9.03 -10.20
C VAL A 334 9.84 9.38 -10.11
N SER A 335 9.40 10.16 -11.08
CA SER A 335 8.03 10.02 -11.54
C SER A 335 8.04 8.85 -12.49
N TRP A 336 7.10 7.94 -12.32
CA TRP A 336 6.61 7.26 -13.50
C TRP A 336 5.73 8.32 -14.18
N PRO A 337 6.03 8.77 -15.43
CA PRO A 337 4.91 8.87 -16.34
C PRO A 337 4.25 7.52 -16.20
N ALA A 338 3.00 7.49 -15.75
CA ALA A 338 2.30 6.24 -15.59
C ALA A 338 2.29 5.63 -16.99
N ASP A 339 3.28 4.80 -17.30
CA ASP A 339 3.50 4.35 -18.65
C ASP A 339 2.35 3.37 -18.91
N PRO A 340 1.76 3.45 -20.11
CA PRO A 340 0.49 2.83 -20.50
C PRO A 340 -0.55 2.26 -19.53
N ILE A 341 -1.74 2.90 -19.44
CA ILE A 341 -3.02 2.16 -19.48
C ILE A 341 -3.27 1.67 -20.93
N SER A 342 -2.71 2.36 -21.92
CA SER A 342 -2.13 1.75 -23.13
C SER A 342 -0.97 2.59 -23.71
N LYS A 343 -0.93 3.90 -23.38
CA LYS A 343 0.15 4.88 -23.01
C LYS A 343 -0.60 5.95 -22.19
N ILE A 344 -0.40 6.20 -20.88
CA ILE A 344 -1.37 7.09 -20.13
C ILE A 344 -1.25 8.52 -20.66
N GLY A 345 -2.15 8.88 -21.57
CA GLY A 345 -2.22 10.20 -22.19
C GLY A 345 -2.09 10.24 -23.72
N ASP A 346 -2.53 9.24 -24.48
CA ASP A 346 -2.78 9.44 -25.92
C ASP A 346 -3.98 10.40 -26.10
N GLY A 347 -3.68 11.70 -26.00
CA GLY A 347 -4.50 12.77 -26.55
C GLY A 347 -5.35 13.56 -25.57
N VAL A 348 -4.72 14.37 -24.70
CA VAL A 348 -5.25 15.73 -24.47
C VAL A 348 -4.11 16.72 -24.68
N SER A 349 -4.11 17.32 -25.86
CA SER A 349 -3.39 18.55 -26.17
C SER A 349 -3.80 19.63 -25.17
N GLY A 350 -3.03 19.78 -24.09
CA GLY A 350 -3.35 20.77 -23.05
C GLY A 350 -2.55 20.60 -21.77
N GLY A 351 -1.22 20.66 -21.85
CA GLY A 351 -0.36 21.03 -20.72
C GLY A 351 -0.65 20.33 -19.38
N PHE A 352 -0.44 19.03 -19.28
CA PHE A 352 -0.31 18.41 -17.96
C PHE A 352 1.02 18.84 -17.33
N GLY A 353 0.95 19.38 -16.10
CA GLY A 353 2.13 19.56 -15.27
C GLY A 353 2.83 18.21 -15.06
N LYS A 354 4.17 18.24 -15.03
CA LYS A 354 5.00 17.03 -14.90
C LYS A 354 4.47 16.14 -13.75
N PRO A 355 4.45 14.80 -13.91
CA PRO A 355 4.01 13.87 -12.86
C PRO A 355 4.72 14.14 -11.52
N LEU A 356 4.06 13.81 -10.40
CA LEU A 356 4.65 14.02 -9.08
C LEU A 356 5.86 13.09 -8.91
N TYR A 357 7.06 13.65 -8.97
CA TYR A 357 8.31 12.95 -8.69
C TYR A 357 8.43 12.72 -7.17
N ILE A 358 8.58 11.46 -6.77
CA ILE A 358 8.77 11.08 -5.37
C ILE A 358 10.04 10.23 -5.28
N SER A 359 11.07 10.71 -4.58
CA SER A 359 12.22 9.86 -4.24
C SER A 359 11.86 8.90 -3.11
N ALA A 360 12.47 7.71 -3.11
CA ALA A 360 12.42 6.80 -1.98
C ALA A 360 13.03 7.37 -0.68
N TYR A 361 13.78 8.48 -0.77
CA TYR A 361 14.51 9.13 0.32
C TYR A 361 13.95 10.50 0.71
N GLU A 362 12.81 10.89 0.15
CA GLU A 362 12.15 12.13 0.59
C GLU A 362 11.52 11.99 1.98
N ASP A 363 11.39 13.12 2.68
CA ASP A 363 10.63 13.17 3.92
C ASP A 363 9.18 12.70 3.70
N VAL A 364 8.77 11.70 4.46
CA VAL A 364 7.45 11.07 4.35
C VAL A 364 6.32 12.08 4.59
N GLY A 365 6.54 13.08 5.45
CA GLY A 365 5.57 14.15 5.72
C GLY A 365 5.39 15.07 4.53
N ALA A 366 6.49 15.51 3.91
CA ALA A 366 6.48 16.34 2.71
C ALA A 366 5.82 15.61 1.53
N VAL A 367 6.14 14.33 1.31
CA VAL A 367 5.50 13.49 0.29
C VAL A 367 4.00 13.39 0.54
N TRP A 368 3.60 13.12 1.78
CA TRP A 368 2.19 13.04 2.14
C TRP A 368 1.43 14.33 1.81
N GLN A 369 2.00 15.49 2.14
CA GLN A 369 1.36 16.77 1.83
C GLN A 369 1.20 16.97 0.31
N ARG A 370 2.25 16.67 -0.47
CA ARG A 370 2.18 16.78 -1.95
C ARG A 370 1.15 15.83 -2.56
N LEU A 371 0.99 14.62 -2.02
CA LEU A 371 -0.03 13.67 -2.46
C LEU A 371 -1.44 14.24 -2.21
N ARG A 372 -1.72 14.78 -1.02
CA ARG A 372 -3.01 15.42 -0.73
C ARG A 372 -3.27 16.63 -1.64
N ASP A 373 -2.25 17.43 -1.89
CA ASP A 373 -2.34 18.59 -2.79
C ASP A 373 -2.59 18.20 -4.25
N SER A 374 -2.37 16.94 -4.64
CA SER A 374 -2.63 16.49 -6.02
C SER A 374 -4.11 16.53 -6.40
N PHE A 375 -5.04 16.42 -5.44
CA PHE A 375 -6.47 16.62 -5.69
C PHE A 375 -6.84 18.05 -6.10
N LYS A 376 -5.94 19.03 -5.87
CA LYS A 376 -6.12 20.43 -6.32
C LYS A 376 -5.89 20.58 -7.83
N ARG A 377 -5.43 19.53 -8.51
CA ARG A 377 -5.17 19.47 -9.94
C ARG A 377 -6.17 18.53 -10.62
N PRO A 378 -6.44 18.69 -11.93
CA PRO A 378 -7.16 17.69 -12.69
C PRO A 378 -6.48 16.30 -12.58
N PRO A 379 -7.26 15.20 -12.58
CA PRO A 379 -6.68 13.86 -12.58
C PRO A 379 -5.87 13.63 -13.87
N ALA A 380 -4.81 12.82 -13.76
CA ALA A 380 -3.96 12.41 -14.86
C ALA A 380 -4.71 11.55 -15.88
N THR A 381 -5.68 10.76 -15.43
CA THR A 381 -6.63 10.05 -16.31
C THR A 381 -8.05 10.11 -15.75
N ARG A 382 -9.01 10.26 -16.67
CA ARG A 382 -10.46 10.34 -16.39
C ARG A 382 -11.27 9.15 -16.89
N ASP A 383 -10.64 8.29 -17.70
CA ASP A 383 -11.32 7.22 -18.44
C ASP A 383 -10.91 5.83 -17.94
N ALA A 384 -10.23 5.74 -16.78
CA ALA A 384 -9.91 4.48 -16.16
C ALA A 384 -11.15 3.87 -15.49
N THR A 385 -11.16 2.55 -15.39
CA THR A 385 -12.14 1.79 -14.61
C THR A 385 -11.46 1.04 -13.48
N VAL A 386 -12.23 0.72 -12.43
CA VAL A 386 -11.77 -0.16 -11.35
C VAL A 386 -11.19 -1.46 -11.91
N GLN A 387 -11.85 -2.04 -12.92
CA GLN A 387 -11.40 -3.26 -13.59
C GLN A 387 -10.03 -3.07 -14.26
N THR A 388 -9.89 -2.07 -15.13
CA THR A 388 -8.62 -1.82 -15.86
C THR A 388 -7.46 -1.52 -14.92
N TRP A 389 -7.71 -0.82 -13.81
CA TRP A 389 -6.70 -0.54 -12.78
C TRP A 389 -6.30 -1.80 -12.02
N ASN A 390 -7.29 -2.63 -11.66
CA ASN A 390 -7.02 -3.89 -11.01
C ASN A 390 -6.23 -4.82 -11.93
N ASP A 391 -6.61 -4.92 -13.20
CA ASP A 391 -5.92 -5.73 -14.20
C ASP A 391 -4.47 -5.25 -14.40
N TYR A 392 -4.22 -3.95 -14.45
CA TYR A 392 -2.86 -3.42 -14.49
C TYR A 392 -1.99 -3.96 -13.34
N HIS A 393 -2.51 -3.95 -12.11
CA HIS A 393 -1.76 -4.43 -10.95
C HIS A 393 -1.62 -5.97 -10.90
N LEU A 394 -2.66 -6.71 -11.29
CA LEU A 394 -2.64 -8.18 -11.35
C LEU A 394 -1.61 -8.70 -12.35
N HIS A 395 -1.47 -8.03 -13.50
CA HIS A 395 -0.58 -8.44 -14.59
C HIS A 395 0.80 -7.80 -14.54
N ARG A 396 1.10 -7.04 -13.49
CA ARG A 396 2.41 -6.45 -13.28
C ARG A 396 3.43 -7.54 -12.95
N ASP A 397 4.57 -7.52 -13.64
CA ASP A 397 5.70 -8.41 -13.36
C ASP A 397 6.16 -8.25 -11.89
N PRO A 398 5.98 -9.28 -11.04
CA PRO A 398 6.37 -9.20 -9.64
C PRO A 398 7.90 -9.29 -9.43
N ASN A 399 8.67 -9.58 -10.48
CA ASN A 399 10.14 -9.54 -10.50
C ASN A 399 10.68 -8.46 -11.44
N GLY A 400 9.81 -7.61 -12.01
CA GLY A 400 10.22 -6.68 -13.07
C GLY A 400 11.44 -5.86 -12.67
N GLY A 401 12.42 -5.76 -13.56
CA GLY A 401 13.63 -4.96 -13.31
C GLY A 401 14.60 -5.52 -12.26
N ARG A 402 14.44 -6.79 -11.87
CA ARG A 402 15.46 -7.54 -11.12
C ARG A 402 16.24 -8.44 -12.07
N ALA A 403 17.46 -8.80 -11.65
CA ALA A 403 18.21 -9.85 -12.34
C ALA A 403 17.43 -11.19 -12.29
N PRO A 404 17.38 -11.97 -13.39
CA PRO A 404 16.73 -13.27 -13.39
C PRO A 404 17.35 -14.24 -12.38
N ASP A 405 16.52 -15.05 -11.73
CA ASP A 405 16.94 -16.12 -10.81
C ASP A 405 16.23 -17.44 -11.16
N SER A 406 16.89 -18.57 -10.91
CA SER A 406 16.34 -19.91 -11.20
C SER A 406 15.07 -20.25 -10.42
N GLU A 407 14.82 -19.56 -9.31
CA GLU A 407 13.63 -19.74 -8.47
C GLU A 407 12.50 -18.76 -8.81
N ASP A 408 12.67 -17.97 -9.88
CA ASP A 408 11.69 -17.00 -10.34
C ASP A 408 10.31 -17.60 -10.55
N LEU A 409 9.30 -16.78 -10.27
CA LEU A 409 7.92 -17.12 -10.51
C LEU A 409 7.68 -17.41 -12.00
N ASP A 410 7.01 -18.52 -12.28
CA ASP A 410 6.58 -18.85 -13.64
C ASP A 410 5.73 -17.71 -14.22
N PRO A 411 6.09 -17.15 -15.39
CA PRO A 411 5.34 -16.05 -16.01
C PRO A 411 3.85 -16.34 -16.21
N SER A 412 3.45 -17.60 -16.43
CA SER A 412 2.05 -18.00 -16.58
C SER A 412 1.19 -17.73 -15.33
N LEU A 413 1.81 -17.56 -14.17
CA LEU A 413 1.11 -17.28 -12.91
C LEU A 413 0.73 -15.81 -12.75
N TRP A 414 1.32 -14.90 -13.54
CA TRP A 414 1.04 -13.46 -13.47
C TRP A 414 0.71 -12.81 -14.82
N LYS A 415 1.07 -13.40 -15.96
CA LYS A 415 0.69 -12.92 -17.32
C LYS A 415 -0.68 -13.45 -17.78
N LYS A 416 -1.65 -13.51 -16.88
CA LYS A 416 -2.98 -14.10 -17.17
C LYS A 416 -3.81 -13.30 -18.17
#